data_AF-A0A959GRH8-F1
#
_entry.id   AF-A0A959GRH8-F1
#
_cell.length_a   1.000
_cell.length_b   1.000
_cell.length_c   1.000
_cell.angle_alpha   90.00
_cell.angle_beta   90.00
_cell.angle_gamma   90.00
#
_symmetry.space_group_name_H-M   'P 1'
#
loop_
_entity.id
_entity.type
_entity.pdbx_description
1 polymer ?
#
loop_
_entity_poly.entity_id
_entity_poly.type
_entity_poly.pdbx_seq_one_letter_code
_entity_poly.pdbx_strand_id
1 'polypeptide(L)' 'RILTDKNSRLADALFLSEMPHHGPLSTWSGFQFPGLPGRRIDYIFVNEKIKVRKHAILSDSWSGRFPSDHLPVLAEVGLE' A
#
# COMPACT_ATOMS: atom_id res chain seq x y z
N ARG A 1 -3.59 5.22 -20.81
CA ARG A 1 -2.96 3.92 -20.48
C ARG A 1 -3.42 3.54 -19.08
N ILE A 2 -4.18 2.46 -18.92
CA ILE A 2 -4.60 2.00 -17.59
C ILE A 2 -3.42 1.24 -16.98
N LEU A 3 -2.98 1.63 -15.78
CA LEU A 3 -1.77 1.09 -15.14
C LEU A 3 -1.86 -0.41 -14.84
N THR A 4 -3.06 -0.98 -14.83
CA THR A 4 -3.35 -2.40 -14.57
C THR A 4 -3.97 -3.12 -15.76
N ASP A 5 -3.93 -2.54 -16.96
CA ASP A 5 -4.35 -3.24 -18.18
C ASP A 5 -3.53 -4.53 -18.39
N LYS A 6 -4.05 -5.52 -19.12
CA LYS A 6 -3.34 -6.77 -19.44
C LYS A 6 -2.00 -6.54 -20.15
N ASN A 7 -1.86 -5.42 -20.87
CA ASN A 7 -0.62 -5.03 -21.54
C ASN A 7 0.30 -4.15 -20.67
N SER A 8 -0.08 -3.88 -19.42
CA SER A 8 0.76 -3.16 -18.48
C SER A 8 1.90 -4.05 -17.99
N ARG A 9 3.08 -3.46 -17.88
CA ARG A 9 4.25 -4.08 -17.23
C ARG A 9 4.40 -3.62 -15.78
N LEU A 10 3.30 -3.15 -15.19
CA LEU A 10 3.26 -2.69 -13.82
C LEU A 10 2.27 -3.55 -13.03
N ALA A 11 2.68 -3.98 -11.84
CA ALA A 11 1.87 -4.76 -10.94
C ALA A 11 1.89 -4.13 -9.53
N ASP A 12 0.79 -4.30 -8.80
CA ASP A 12 0.58 -3.73 -7.47
C ASP A 12 1.45 -4.46 -6.44
N ALA A 13 2.30 -3.70 -5.74
CA ALA A 13 3.23 -4.22 -4.74
C ALA A 13 2.55 -5.02 -3.62
N LEU A 14 1.29 -4.73 -3.29
CA LEU A 14 0.50 -5.50 -2.33
C LEU A 14 0.45 -7.00 -2.69
N PHE A 15 0.25 -7.31 -3.98
CA PHE A 15 0.09 -8.69 -4.45
C PHE A 15 1.43 -9.36 -4.77
N LEU A 16 2.51 -8.60 -4.91
CA LEU A 16 3.85 -9.12 -5.21
C LEU A 16 4.70 -9.38 -3.97
N SER A 17 4.28 -8.90 -2.80
CA SER A 17 5.02 -9.03 -1.54
C SER A 17 5.31 -10.49 -1.22
N GLU A 18 6.58 -10.83 -0.96
CA GLU A 18 6.98 -12.17 -0.51
C GLU A 18 6.47 -12.50 0.90
N MET A 19 6.34 -11.48 1.75
CA MET A 19 5.74 -11.62 3.08
C MET A 19 4.25 -11.25 3.05
N PRO A 20 3.42 -11.83 3.93
CA PRO A 20 2.05 -11.38 4.12
C PRO A 20 1.97 -9.88 4.39
N HIS A 21 0.93 -9.25 3.84
CA HIS A 21 0.68 -7.83 4.07
C HIS A 21 0.52 -7.51 5.56
N HIS A 22 1.13 -6.41 6.00
CA HIS A 22 0.99 -5.89 7.36
C HIS A 22 0.08 -4.66 7.41
N GLY A 23 -0.83 -4.63 8.39
CA GLY A 23 -1.72 -3.49 8.64
C GLY A 23 -3.08 -3.60 7.94
N PRO A 24 -3.86 -2.51 7.91
CA PRO A 24 -5.18 -2.47 7.29
C PRO A 24 -5.10 -2.44 5.77
N LEU A 25 -6.17 -2.86 5.09
CA LEU A 25 -6.26 -2.77 3.62
C LEU A 25 -6.77 -1.41 3.11
N SER A 26 -7.11 -0.47 4.00
CA SER A 26 -7.53 0.88 3.63
C SER A 26 -6.35 1.83 3.71
N THR A 27 -6.16 2.66 2.69
CA THR A 27 -5.16 3.74 2.73
C THR A 27 -5.78 5.08 3.08
N TRP A 28 -7.11 5.17 3.18
CA TRP A 28 -7.82 6.38 3.57
C TRP A 28 -8.46 6.21 4.94
N SER A 29 -8.15 7.12 5.87
CA SER A 29 -8.70 7.18 7.22
C SER A 29 -9.69 8.33 7.40
N GLY A 30 -9.57 9.42 6.62
CA GLY A 30 -10.37 10.63 6.83
C GLY A 30 -10.16 11.27 8.21
N PHE A 31 -9.01 11.00 8.85
CA PHE A 31 -8.71 11.31 10.25
C PHE A 31 -9.62 10.58 11.27
N GLN A 32 -10.29 9.49 10.89
CA GLN A 32 -11.21 8.73 11.75
C GLN A 32 -10.70 7.31 12.01
N PHE A 33 -10.94 6.79 13.21
CA PHE A 33 -10.68 5.40 13.59
C PHE A 33 -12.02 4.66 13.84
N PRO A 34 -12.23 3.45 13.29
CA PRO A 34 -11.30 2.67 12.46
C PRO A 34 -11.24 3.10 10.98
N GLY A 35 -11.95 4.16 10.60
CA GLY A 35 -12.06 4.60 9.20
C GLY A 35 -12.97 3.68 8.36
N LEU A 36 -13.02 3.90 7.04
CA LEU A 36 -13.79 3.04 6.12
C LEU A 36 -12.92 1.84 5.69
N PRO A 37 -13.35 0.59 5.94
CA PRO A 37 -12.56 -0.58 5.56
C PRO A 37 -12.47 -0.73 4.03
N GLY A 38 -11.32 -1.23 3.55
CA GLY A 38 -11.14 -1.59 2.14
C GLY A 38 -11.02 -0.42 1.16
N ARG A 39 -11.02 0.84 1.62
CA ARG A 39 -10.82 2.01 0.76
C ARG A 39 -9.33 2.21 0.45
N ARG A 40 -8.79 1.38 -0.44
CA ARG A 40 -7.43 1.52 -0.98
C ARG A 40 -7.46 2.45 -2.19
N ILE A 41 -6.90 3.64 -2.05
CA ILE A 41 -6.79 4.63 -3.14
C ILE A 41 -5.34 5.05 -3.40
N ASP A 42 -4.40 4.60 -2.58
CA ASP A 42 -2.96 4.82 -2.72
C ASP A 42 -2.28 3.49 -3.02
N TYR A 43 -1.37 3.50 -3.99
CA TYR A 43 -0.78 2.29 -4.56
C TYR A 43 0.70 2.51 -4.83
N ILE A 44 1.49 1.44 -4.71
CA ILE A 44 2.85 1.37 -5.24
C ILE A 44 2.83 0.33 -6.36
N PHE A 45 3.10 0.77 -7.58
CA PHE A 45 3.22 -0.12 -8.74
C PHE A 45 4.69 -0.30 -9.11
N VAL A 46 5.08 -1.54 -9.40
CA VAL A 46 6.46 -1.88 -9.79
C VAL A 46 6.48 -2.73 -11.06
N ASN A 47 7.62 -2.74 -11.76
CA ASN A 47 7.82 -3.60 -12.94
C ASN A 47 8.50 -4.92 -12.57
N GLU A 48 8.71 -5.80 -13.56
CA GLU A 48 9.29 -7.13 -13.33
C GLU A 48 10.74 -7.13 -12.78
N LYS A 49 11.44 -6.00 -12.78
CA LYS A 49 12.82 -5.89 -12.30
C LYS A 49 12.93 -5.59 -10.80
N ILE A 50 11.79 -5.31 -10.15
CA ILE A 50 11.75 -4.93 -8.74
C ILE A 50 11.15 -6.08 -7.95
N LYS A 51 11.92 -6.53 -6.95
CA LYS A 51 11.46 -7.56 -6.03
C LYS A 51 10.86 -6.91 -4.78
N VAL A 52 9.59 -7.22 -4.48
CA VAL A 52 8.89 -6.69 -3.31
C VAL A 52 9.03 -7.67 -2.14
N ARG A 53 9.83 -7.29 -1.13
CA ARG A 53 10.08 -8.12 0.06
C ARG A 53 8.95 -8.03 1.07
N LYS A 54 8.46 -6.81 1.31
CA LYS A 54 7.37 -6.53 2.24
C LYS A 54 6.47 -5.44 1.69
N HIS A 55 5.20 -5.54 2.03
CA HIS A 55 4.21 -4.49 1.80
C HIS A 55 3.38 -4.24 3.06
N ALA A 56 3.22 -2.98 3.45
CA ALA A 56 2.45 -2.60 4.62
C ALA A 56 1.67 -1.31 4.41
N ILE A 57 0.59 -1.15 5.19
CA ILE A 57 -0.07 0.12 5.39
C ILE A 57 0.07 0.46 6.86
N LEU A 58 0.67 1.59 7.17
CA LEU A 58 1.04 1.97 8.53
C LEU A 58 -0.11 2.74 9.19
N SER A 59 -0.65 2.21 10.28
CA SER A 59 -1.81 2.79 10.99
C SER A 59 -1.43 3.48 12.31
N ASP A 60 -0.15 3.81 12.46
CA ASP A 60 0.39 4.52 13.60
C ASP A 60 -0.33 5.86 13.80
N SER A 61 -0.62 6.16 15.07
CA SER A 61 -1.24 7.41 15.49
C SER A 61 -0.54 7.94 16.73
N TRP A 62 -0.53 9.27 16.90
CA TRP A 62 -0.02 9.92 18.10
C TRP A 62 -1.17 10.55 18.86
N SER A 63 -1.39 10.10 20.10
CA SER A 63 -2.47 10.60 20.97
C SER A 63 -3.84 10.47 20.30
N GLY A 64 -4.05 9.37 19.57
CA GLY A 64 -5.29 9.07 18.85
C GLY A 64 -5.51 9.88 17.58
N ARG A 65 -4.49 10.61 17.09
CA ARG A 65 -4.55 11.39 15.85
C ARG A 65 -3.65 10.80 14.79
N PHE A 66 -4.19 10.65 13.58
CA PHE A 66 -3.39 10.29 12.41
C PHE A 66 -2.57 11.48 11.92
N PRO A 67 -1.34 11.27 11.44
CA PRO A 67 -0.54 12.31 10.82
C PRO A 67 -1.13 12.89 9.51
N SER A 68 -2.00 12.12 8.84
CA SER A 68 -2.70 12.49 7.59
C SER A 68 -4.08 11.78 7.54
N ASP A 69 -4.98 12.25 6.68
CA ASP A 69 -6.22 11.55 6.33
C ASP A 69 -5.97 10.32 5.45
N HIS A 70 -4.73 10.12 5.00
CA HIS A 70 -4.23 8.91 4.38
C HIS A 70 -3.23 8.19 5.29
N LEU A 71 -3.22 6.86 5.19
CA LEU A 71 -2.24 6.00 5.84
C LEU A 71 -1.08 5.74 4.85
N PRO A 72 0.19 5.82 5.30
CA PRO A 72 1.33 5.54 4.44
C PRO A 72 1.32 4.11 3.90
N VAL A 73 1.53 3.98 2.59
CA VAL A 73 1.83 2.70 1.94
C VAL A 73 3.35 2.51 1.94
N LEU A 74 3.82 1.39 2.49
CA LEU A 74 5.23 1.02 2.56
C LEU A 74 5.48 -0.19 1.67
N ALA A 75 6.54 -0.13 0.87
CA ALA A 75 7.11 -1.28 0.18
C ALA A 75 8.61 -1.36 0.45
N GLU A 76 9.07 -2.51 0.94
CA GLU A 76 10.50 -2.84 1.02
C GLU A 76 10.88 -3.55 -0.29
N VAL A 77 11.80 -2.94 -1.05
CA VAL A 77 12.14 -3.40 -2.41
C VAL A 77 13.63 -3.68 -2.56
N GLY A 78 13.96 -4.63 -3.45
CA GLY A 78 15.32 -4.91 -3.88
C GLY A 78 15.45 -4.87 -5.41
N LEU A 79 16.64 -4.50 -5.87
CA LEU A 79 17.07 -4.71 -7.25
C LEU A 79 17.68 -6.10 -7.37
N GLU A 80 17.39 -6.79 -8.47
CA GLU A 80 18.22 -7.91 -8.95
C GLU A 80 19.35 -7.38 -9.84
#